data_AF-A0A8X6GM51-F1
#
_entry.id   AF-A0A8X6GM51-F1
#
_cell.length_a   1.000
_cell.length_b   1.000
_cell.length_c   1.000
_cell.angle_alpha   90.00
_cell.angle_beta   90.00
_cell.angle_gamma   90.00
#
_symmetry.space_group_name_H-M   'P 1'
#
loop_
_entity.id
_entity.type
_entity.pdbx_description
1 polymer ?
#
loop_
_entity_poly.entity_id
_entity_poly.type
_entity_poly.pdbx_seq_one_letter_code
_entity_poly.pdbx_strand_id
1 'polypeptide(L)'
;MKNASMTLRKWNSNNQTLMRSWKGEGLEIHPRHSEDSSQIPLSKVLGIPWNLVHDYFTIDVKGLMELDTSKPITKRVVLQSAGKIYDPVGFLSSYTIRLKCLLQELWLRKLA
;
A
#
# COMPACT_ATOMS: atom_id res chain seq x y z
N MET A 1 -17.20 -20.46 5.00
CA MET A 1 -17.49 -20.31 3.56
C MET A 1 -17.77 -21.62 2.82
N LYS A 2 -17.31 -22.81 3.26
CA LYS A 2 -17.74 -24.10 2.66
C LYS A 2 -19.26 -24.28 2.70
N ASN A 3 -19.91 -23.90 3.80
CA ASN A 3 -21.37 -23.89 3.93
C ASN A 3 -22.07 -22.87 3.02
N ALA A 4 -21.32 -21.91 2.46
CA ALA A 4 -21.82 -20.94 1.48
C ALA A 4 -21.40 -21.32 0.05
N SER A 5 -20.82 -22.51 -0.17
CA SER A 5 -20.29 -22.97 -1.46
C SER A 5 -19.26 -22.03 -2.10
N MET A 6 -18.57 -21.22 -1.28
CA MET A 6 -17.53 -20.30 -1.75
C MET A 6 -16.14 -20.86 -1.41
N THR A 7 -15.37 -21.14 -2.45
CA THR A 7 -13.96 -21.53 -2.32
C THR A 7 -13.09 -20.29 -2.26
N LEU A 8 -12.37 -20.13 -1.15
CA LEU A 8 -11.36 -19.09 -0.99
C LEU A 8 -10.16 -19.37 -1.88
N ARG A 9 -9.69 -18.33 -2.59
CA ARG A 9 -8.56 -18.38 -3.53
C ARG A 9 -7.49 -17.38 -3.13
N LYS A 10 -6.31 -17.50 -3.74
CA LYS A 10 -5.16 -16.59 -3.56
C LYS A 10 -4.63 -16.57 -2.12
N TRP A 11 -4.53 -17.75 -1.51
CA TRP A 11 -3.90 -17.89 -0.19
C TRP A 11 -2.43 -17.48 -0.24
N ASN A 12 -1.97 -16.79 0.80
CA ASN A 12 -0.59 -16.34 0.88
C ASN A 12 -0.12 -16.19 2.33
N SER A 13 1.19 -16.37 2.55
CA SER A 13 1.82 -16.27 3.87
C SER A 13 3.32 -16.03 3.74
N ASN A 14 3.90 -15.38 4.75
CA ASN A 14 5.35 -15.30 4.96
C ASN A 14 5.96 -16.62 5.47
N ASN A 15 5.15 -17.56 5.95
CA ASN A 15 5.60 -18.85 6.48
C ASN A 15 5.64 -19.93 5.38
N GLN A 16 6.84 -20.42 5.07
CA GLN A 16 7.02 -21.44 4.03
C GLN A 16 6.40 -22.80 4.37
N THR A 17 6.43 -23.21 5.64
CA THR A 17 5.84 -24.48 6.09
C THR A 17 4.33 -24.48 5.87
N LEU A 18 3.69 -23.37 6.22
CA LEU A 18 2.25 -23.16 6.03
C LEU A 18 1.87 -23.15 4.54
N MET A 19 2.71 -22.51 3.71
CA MET A 19 2.50 -22.52 2.26
C MET A 19 2.62 -23.93 1.67
N ARG A 20 3.51 -24.78 2.19
CA ARG A 20 3.61 -26.19 1.75
C ARG A 20 2.40 -27.00 2.18
N SER A 21 1.93 -26.83 3.43
CA SER A 21 0.75 -27.56 3.92
C SER A 21 -0.50 -27.21 3.13
N TRP A 22 -0.75 -25.92 2.87
CA TRP A 22 -1.89 -25.48 2.05
C TRP A 22 -1.83 -26.00 0.62
N LYS A 23 -0.63 -26.09 0.02
CA LYS A 23 -0.47 -26.69 -1.30
C LYS A 23 -0.82 -28.17 -1.29
N GLY A 24 -0.43 -28.88 -0.23
CA GLY A 24 -0.78 -30.29 -0.02
C GLY A 24 -2.28 -30.52 0.17
N GLU A 25 -2.98 -29.56 0.76
CA GLU A 25 -4.45 -29.55 0.91
C GLU A 25 -5.21 -29.15 -0.39
N GLY A 26 -4.49 -28.86 -1.48
CA GLY A 26 -5.08 -28.47 -2.75
C GLY A 26 -5.62 -27.03 -2.77
N LEU A 27 -5.22 -26.18 -1.82
CA LEU A 27 -5.60 -24.76 -1.83
C LEU A 27 -4.84 -24.01 -2.92
N GLU A 28 -5.53 -23.10 -3.61
CA GLU A 28 -4.91 -22.22 -4.59
C GLU A 28 -4.05 -21.16 -3.89
N ILE A 29 -2.74 -21.33 -3.99
CA ILE A 29 -1.74 -20.40 -3.47
C ILE A 29 -1.38 -19.38 -4.53
N HIS A 30 -1.33 -18.10 -4.15
CA HIS A 30 -0.96 -17.04 -5.08
C HIS A 30 0.53 -17.16 -5.47
N PRO A 31 0.89 -17.16 -6.76
CA PRO A 31 2.28 -17.28 -7.17
C PRO A 31 3.09 -16.09 -6.66
N ARG A 32 4.33 -16.38 -6.25
CA ARG A 32 5.37 -15.38 -6.00
C ARG A 32 5.89 -14.87 -7.36
N HIS A 33 5.09 -14.13 -8.11
CA HIS A 33 5.58 -13.53 -9.36
C HIS A 33 6.50 -12.35 -9.04
N SER A 34 7.77 -12.49 -9.40
CA SER A 34 8.49 -11.45 -10.12
C SER A 34 8.98 -12.07 -11.44
N GLU A 35 8.63 -11.48 -12.58
CA GLU A 35 9.23 -11.84 -13.88
C GLU A 35 10.71 -11.40 -13.96
N ASP A 36 11.17 -10.69 -12.94
CA ASP A 36 12.54 -10.27 -12.73
C ASP A 36 13.11 -11.02 -11.51
N SER A 37 14.05 -11.91 -11.76
CA SER A 37 14.76 -12.75 -10.76
C SER A 37 15.49 -11.96 -9.67
N SER A 38 15.59 -10.63 -9.82
CA SER A 38 16.18 -9.72 -8.84
C SER A 38 15.17 -9.11 -7.85
N GLN A 39 13.87 -9.30 -8.04
CA GLN A 39 12.83 -8.67 -7.22
C GLN A 39 12.22 -9.61 -6.18
N ILE A 40 12.04 -9.09 -4.97
CA ILE A 40 11.41 -9.79 -3.86
C ILE A 40 9.93 -10.06 -4.23
N PRO A 41 9.36 -11.23 -3.92
CA PRO A 41 7.96 -11.51 -4.24
C PRO A 41 7.02 -10.59 -3.47
N LEU A 42 6.50 -9.60 -4.18
CA LEU A 42 5.58 -8.58 -3.68
C LEU A 42 4.15 -9.05 -3.92
N SER A 43 3.49 -9.54 -2.85
CA SER A 43 2.04 -9.68 -2.86
C SER A 43 1.40 -8.32 -2.57
N LYS A 44 0.10 -8.15 -2.83
CA LYS A 44 -0.62 -6.93 -2.44
C LYS A 44 -1.69 -7.27 -1.42
N VAL A 45 -1.70 -6.56 -0.31
CA VAL A 45 -2.77 -6.60 0.70
C VAL A 45 -3.42 -5.24 0.73
N LEU A 46 -4.73 -5.19 0.46
CA LEU A 46 -5.47 -3.93 0.34
C LEU A 46 -4.79 -2.93 -0.62
N GLY A 47 -4.25 -3.41 -1.74
CA GLY A 47 -3.54 -2.56 -2.71
C GLY A 47 -2.11 -2.15 -2.31
N ILE A 48 -1.69 -2.39 -1.07
CA ILE A 48 -0.35 -2.08 -0.56
C ILE A 48 0.58 -3.27 -0.82
N PRO A 49 1.77 -3.05 -1.42
CA PRO A 49 2.78 -4.09 -1.57
C PRO A 49 3.23 -4.65 -0.21
N TRP A 50 3.26 -5.97 -0.09
CA TRP A 50 3.72 -6.72 1.08
C TRP A 50 4.91 -7.61 0.68
N ASN A 51 6.02 -7.41 1.37
CA ASN A 51 7.20 -8.25 1.27
C ASN A 51 6.98 -9.51 2.13
N LEU A 52 6.69 -10.63 1.46
CA LEU A 52 6.45 -11.91 2.13
C LEU A 52 7.67 -12.48 2.83
N VAL A 53 8.88 -12.12 2.39
CA VAL A 53 10.12 -12.70 2.94
C VAL A 53 10.50 -12.03 4.25
N HIS A 54 10.35 -10.71 4.31
CA HIS A 54 10.79 -9.89 5.42
C HIS A 54 9.64 -9.36 6.30
N ASP A 55 8.41 -9.67 5.91
CA ASP A 55 7.18 -9.31 6.62
C ASP A 55 6.99 -7.82 6.89
N TYR A 56 7.10 -7.00 5.83
CA TYR A 56 6.78 -5.59 5.91
C TYR A 56 6.01 -5.09 4.70
N PHE A 57 5.24 -4.02 4.90
CA PHE A 57 4.59 -3.30 3.82
C PHE A 57 5.53 -2.26 3.22
N THR A 58 5.47 -2.09 1.90
CA THR A 58 6.23 -1.07 1.18
C THR A 58 5.27 -0.03 0.64
N ILE A 59 5.61 1.24 0.80
CA ILE A 59 4.86 2.36 0.24
C ILE A 59 5.77 3.09 -0.73
N ASP A 60 5.30 3.26 -1.97
CA ASP A 60 6.02 4.06 -2.94
C ASP A 60 5.75 5.55 -2.69
N VAL A 61 6.80 6.25 -2.28
CA VAL A 61 6.76 7.70 -2.00
C VAL A 61 7.41 8.52 -3.12
N LYS A 62 7.90 7.90 -4.20
CA LYS A 62 8.56 8.63 -5.30
C LYS A 62 7.68 9.73 -5.87
N GLY A 63 6.41 9.41 -6.12
CA GLY A 63 5.42 10.38 -6.60
C GLY A 63 5.08 11.50 -5.61
N LEU A 64 5.45 11.38 -4.33
CA LEU A 64 5.34 12.47 -3.34
C LEU A 64 6.56 13.41 -3.39
N MET A 65 7.72 12.91 -3.80
CA MET A 65 8.97 13.66 -3.88
C MET A 65 9.10 14.47 -5.18
N GLU A 66 8.32 14.12 -6.21
CA GLU A 66 8.26 14.79 -7.51
C GLU A 66 7.44 16.10 -7.49
N LEU A 67 7.59 16.91 -6.43
CA LEU A 67 7.00 18.23 -6.40
C LEU A 67 7.89 19.20 -7.18
N ASP A 68 7.36 19.71 -8.28
CA ASP A 68 8.01 20.75 -9.07
C ASP A 68 8.00 22.07 -8.29
N THR A 69 9.10 22.35 -7.59
CA THR A 69 9.27 23.58 -6.79
C THR A 69 9.51 24.81 -7.64
N SER A 70 9.66 24.67 -8.97
CA SER A 70 9.74 25.84 -9.87
C SER A 70 8.38 26.53 -10.03
N LYS A 71 7.28 25.84 -9.70
CA LYS A 71 5.93 26.38 -9.74
C LYS A 71 5.47 26.84 -8.35
N PRO A 72 4.56 27.83 -8.28
CA PRO A 72 3.92 28.20 -7.02
C PRO A 72 3.26 26.98 -6.38
N ILE A 73 3.64 26.68 -5.14
CA ILE A 73 2.97 25.66 -4.35
C ILE A 73 1.62 26.23 -3.93
N THR A 74 0.55 25.65 -4.45
CA THR A 74 -0.83 26.03 -4.12
C THR A 74 -1.46 25.00 -3.18
N LYS A 75 -2.57 25.37 -2.53
CA LYS A 75 -3.42 24.41 -1.79
C LYS A 75 -3.79 23.17 -2.60
N ARG A 76 -4.02 23.33 -3.92
CA ARG A 76 -4.34 22.23 -4.83
C ARG A 76 -3.18 21.25 -4.95
N VAL A 77 -1.94 21.74 -5.03
CA VAL A 77 -0.73 20.91 -5.08
C VAL A 77 -0.56 20.14 -3.76
N VAL A 78 -0.74 20.79 -2.62
CA VAL A 78 -0.68 20.14 -1.30
C VAL A 78 -1.74 19.05 -1.16
N LEU A 79 -2.98 19.34 -1.56
CA LEU A 79 -4.08 18.37 -1.53
C LEU A 79 -3.84 17.19 -2.48
N GLN A 80 -3.33 17.45 -3.69
CA GLN A 80 -2.97 16.42 -4.66
C GLN A 80 -1.91 15.48 -4.08
N SER A 81 -0.87 16.02 -3.44
CA SER A 81 0.16 15.21 -2.78
C SER A 81 -0.41 14.39 -1.62
N ALA A 82 -1.29 14.96 -0.80
CA ALA A 82 -1.95 14.20 0.26
C ALA A 82 -2.80 13.04 -0.29
N GLY A 83 -3.51 13.27 -1.40
CA GLY A 83 -4.36 12.25 -2.05
C GLY A 83 -3.59 11.12 -2.73
N LYS A 84 -2.29 11.28 -3.01
CA LYS A 84 -1.43 10.20 -3.54
C LYS A 84 -1.16 9.12 -2.50
N ILE A 85 -1.32 9.41 -1.20
CA ILE A 85 -1.12 8.44 -0.12
C ILE A 85 -2.39 7.60 0.02
N TYR A 86 -2.36 6.39 -0.55
CA TYR A 86 -3.44 5.42 -0.37
C TYR A 86 -3.28 4.67 0.97
N ASP A 87 -4.21 4.91 1.89
CA ASP A 87 -4.17 4.33 3.23
C ASP A 87 -5.57 3.85 3.68
N PRO A 88 -6.04 2.69 3.21
CA PRO A 88 -7.40 2.22 3.45
C PRO A 88 -7.66 1.84 4.92
N VAL A 89 -6.64 1.50 5.69
CA VAL A 89 -6.76 1.04 7.09
C VAL A 89 -6.22 2.02 8.12
N GLY A 90 -5.65 3.15 7.69
CA GLY A 90 -5.10 4.16 8.59
C GLY A 90 -3.67 3.88 9.07
N PHE A 91 -2.92 2.99 8.41
CA PHE A 91 -1.54 2.65 8.77
C PHE A 91 -0.60 3.87 8.72
N LEU A 92 -0.89 4.80 7.82
CA LEU A 92 -0.15 6.05 7.61
C LEU A 92 -0.88 7.28 8.15
N SER A 93 -1.90 7.08 8.99
CA SER A 93 -2.68 8.17 9.60
C SER A 93 -1.80 9.18 10.36
N SER A 94 -0.77 8.70 11.07
CA SER A 94 0.20 9.54 11.80
C SER A 94 1.01 10.47 10.90
N TYR A 95 1.17 10.13 9.62
CA TYR A 95 1.82 10.96 8.61
C TYR A 95 0.82 11.85 7.87
N THR A 96 -0.31 11.26 7.43
CA THR A 96 -1.33 11.98 6.65
C THR A 96 -2.06 13.05 7.47
N ILE A 97 -2.14 12.91 8.80
CA ILE A 97 -2.73 13.94 9.67
C ILE A 97 -1.95 15.26 9.60
N ARG A 98 -0.63 15.22 9.49
CA ARG A 98 0.20 16.42 9.37
C ARG A 98 -0.11 17.21 8.10
N LEU A 99 -0.34 16.51 7.00
CA LEU A 99 -0.77 17.11 5.72
C LEU A 99 -2.16 17.74 5.83
N LYS A 100 -3.10 17.08 6.53
CA LYS A 100 -4.45 17.61 6.77
C LYS A 100 -4.40 18.86 7.65
N CYS A 101 -3.60 18.87 8.70
CA CYS A 101 -3.38 20.06 9.55
C CYS A 101 -2.74 21.21 8.75
N LEU A 102 -1.72 20.94 7.92
CA LEU A 102 -1.13 21.95 7.04
C LEU A 102 -2.18 22.55 6.10
N LEU A 103 -3.01 21.71 5.49
CA LEU A 103 -4.07 22.18 4.62
C LEU A 103 -5.04 23.09 5.39
N GLN A 104 -5.48 22.69 6.59
CA GLN A 104 -6.35 23.50 7.45
C GLN A 104 -5.72 24.86 7.79
N GLU A 105 -4.44 24.91 8.13
CA GLU A 105 -3.71 26.17 8.39
C GLU A 105 -3.67 27.09 7.16
N LEU A 106 -3.39 26.53 5.98
CA LEU A 106 -3.41 27.30 4.73
C LEU A 106 -4.79 27.89 4.44
N TRP A 107 -5.86 27.17 4.76
CA TRP A 107 -7.23 27.67 4.66
C TRP A 107 -7.50 28.82 5.62
N LEU A 108 -7.17 28.66 6.90
CA LEU A 108 -7.39 29.67 7.94
C LEU A 108 -6.64 30.97 7.64
N ARG A 109 -5.41 30.87 7.12
CA ARG A 109 -4.57 32.01 6.78
C ARG A 109 -4.89 32.67 5.44
N LYS A 110 -5.87 32.13 4.69
CA LYS A 110 -6.24 32.59 3.33
C LYS A 110 -5.06 32.65 2.36
N LEU A 111 -4.06 31.77 2.55
CA LEU A 111 -2.91 31.64 1.65
C LEU A 111 -3.34 30.90 0.38
N ALA A 112 -2.74 31.21 -0.77
CA ALA A 112 -3.04 30.55 -2.05
C ALA A 112 -2.48 29.12 -2.10
#